data_AF-A0A962M7T7-F1
#
_entry.id   AF-A0A962M7T7-F1
#
_cell.length_a   1.000
_cell.length_b   1.000
_cell.length_c   1.000
_cell.angle_alpha   90.00
_cell.angle_beta   90.00
_cell.angle_gamma   90.00
#
_symmetry.space_group_name_H-M   'P 1'
#
loop_
_entity.id
_entity.type
_entity.pdbx_description
1 polymer ?
#
loop_
_entity_poly.entity_id
_entity_poly.type
_entity_poly.pdbx_seq_one_letter_code
_entity_poly.pdbx_strand_id
1 'polypeptide(L)'
;MSTWTPELKEQAVEAYKALNPTAATTSECVKAVAEQLGQSPNGVRMILVKAEAYVKAVAVPTTKAGAEKATTTRVSKADSIANLVSAINDLGQEPDMEVIDKLTGKQAIYFTTILRSVEQQGE
;
A
#
# COMPACT_ATOMS: atom_id res chain seq x y z
N MET A 1 16.57 -19.81 4.97
CA MET A 1 17.52 -19.01 4.17
C MET A 1 16.73 -17.97 3.41
N SER A 2 17.01 -16.68 3.61
CA SER A 2 16.36 -15.62 2.82
C SER A 2 16.78 -15.78 1.36
N THR A 3 15.81 -15.77 0.43
CA THR A 3 16.08 -15.82 -1.03
C THR A 3 17.06 -14.73 -1.50
N TRP A 4 17.12 -13.62 -0.75
CA TRP A 4 18.04 -12.51 -0.98
C TRP A 4 19.31 -12.63 -0.15
N THR A 5 20.34 -13.24 -0.73
CA THR A 5 21.72 -13.20 -0.19
C THR A 5 22.32 -11.79 -0.33
N PRO A 6 23.35 -11.43 0.45
CA PRO A 6 24.04 -10.15 0.29
C PRO A 6 24.55 -9.92 -1.15
N GLU A 7 25.15 -10.94 -1.75
CA GLU A 7 25.65 -10.93 -3.12
C GLU A 7 24.53 -10.64 -4.14
N LEU A 8 23.39 -11.32 -4.01
CA LEU A 8 22.25 -11.12 -4.93
C LEU A 8 21.66 -9.71 -4.82
N LYS A 9 21.69 -9.11 -3.62
CA LYS A 9 21.23 -7.73 -3.42
C LYS A 9 22.15 -6.72 -4.09
N GLU A 10 23.46 -6.91 -3.93
CA GLU A 10 24.47 -6.07 -4.55
C GLU A 10 24.39 -6.17 -6.08
N GLN A 11 24.27 -7.39 -6.61
CA GLN A 11 24.07 -7.64 -8.04
C GLN A 11 22.81 -6.94 -8.59
N ALA A 12 21.70 -6.94 -7.84
CA ALA A 12 20.49 -6.23 -8.23
C ALA A 12 20.69 -4.70 -8.30
N VAL A 13 21.45 -4.13 -7.36
CA VAL A 13 21.75 -2.70 -7.32
C VAL A 13 22.68 -2.30 -8.46
N GLU A 14 23.72 -3.09 -8.71
CA GLU A 14 24.69 -2.85 -9.79
C GLU A 14 24.02 -2.96 -11.16
N ALA A 15 23.27 -4.04 -11.41
CA ALA A 15 22.53 -4.23 -12.65
C ALA A 15 21.53 -3.09 -12.89
N TYR A 16 20.83 -2.63 -11.85
CA TYR A 16 19.92 -1.51 -11.97
C TYR A 16 20.63 -0.19 -12.27
N LYS A 17 21.77 0.10 -11.63
CA LYS A 17 22.57 1.31 -11.89
C LYS A 17 23.19 1.30 -13.30
N ALA A 18 23.63 0.14 -13.78
CA ALA A 18 24.19 -0.03 -15.13
C ALA A 18 23.19 0.34 -16.23
N LEU A 19 21.88 0.18 -15.97
CA LEU A 19 20.81 0.57 -16.89
C LEU A 19 20.53 2.07 -16.92
N ASN A 20 21.29 2.89 -16.17
CA ASN A 20 21.11 4.34 -16.05
C ASN A 20 19.63 4.72 -15.86
N PRO A 21 19.02 4.27 -14.75
CA PRO A 21 17.59 4.37 -14.54
C PRO A 21 17.20 5.84 -14.40
N THR A 22 16.17 6.24 -15.13
CA THR A 22 15.57 7.57 -15.04
C THR A 22 14.19 7.47 -14.42
N ALA A 23 13.61 8.62 -14.08
CA ALA A 23 12.22 8.69 -13.64
C ALA A 23 11.22 8.04 -14.63
N ALA A 24 11.52 8.03 -15.93
CA ALA A 24 10.67 7.41 -16.94
C ALA A 24 10.97 5.92 -17.12
N THR A 25 12.25 5.56 -17.13
CA THR A 25 12.71 4.19 -17.44
C THR A 25 12.79 3.28 -16.22
N THR A 26 12.68 3.81 -14.99
CA THR A 26 12.87 3.02 -13.77
C THR A 26 11.97 1.78 -13.70
N SER A 27 10.75 1.82 -14.22
CA SER A 27 9.86 0.66 -14.16
C SER A 27 10.32 -0.44 -15.11
N GLU A 28 10.95 -0.10 -16.22
CA GLU A 28 11.49 -1.05 -17.19
C GLU A 28 12.81 -1.62 -16.68
N CYS A 29 13.68 -0.76 -16.11
CA CYS A 29 14.93 -1.19 -15.49
C CYS A 29 14.69 -2.21 -14.36
N VAL A 30 13.68 -1.98 -13.51
CA VAL A 30 13.32 -2.95 -12.45
C VAL A 30 12.84 -4.28 -13.03
N LYS A 31 12.08 -4.27 -14.13
CA LYS A 31 11.61 -5.51 -14.78
C LYS A 31 12.77 -6.27 -15.41
N ALA A 32 13.66 -5.60 -16.12
CA ALA A 32 14.84 -6.21 -16.72
C ALA A 32 15.74 -6.89 -15.68
N VAL A 33 16.01 -6.21 -14.56
CA VAL A 33 16.79 -6.78 -13.44
C VAL A 33 16.05 -7.97 -12.81
N ALA A 34 14.74 -7.89 -12.68
CA ALA A 34 13.93 -8.98 -12.12
C ALA A 34 13.97 -10.24 -12.99
N GLU A 35 13.85 -10.08 -14.31
CA GLU A 35 13.96 -11.16 -15.29
C GLU A 35 15.37 -11.78 -15.27
N GLN A 36 16.41 -10.94 -15.25
CA GLN A 36 17.80 -11.39 -15.20
C GLN A 36 18.14 -12.20 -13.95
N LEU A 37 17.57 -11.82 -12.80
CA LEU A 37 17.83 -12.46 -11.51
C LEU A 37 16.81 -13.55 -11.15
N GLY A 38 15.82 -13.80 -12.00
CA GLY A 38 14.72 -14.73 -11.70
C GLY A 38 13.90 -14.33 -10.46
N GLN A 39 13.83 -13.02 -10.18
CA GLN A 39 13.12 -12.46 -9.03
C GLN A 39 11.84 -11.75 -9.46
N SER A 40 10.97 -11.44 -8.50
CA SER A 40 9.82 -10.58 -8.80
C SER A 40 10.25 -9.11 -8.92
N PRO A 41 9.64 -8.32 -9.83
CA PRO A 41 9.88 -6.88 -9.93
C PRO A 41 9.69 -6.14 -8.60
N ASN A 42 8.71 -6.55 -7.80
CA ASN A 42 8.48 -5.97 -6.48
C ASN A 42 9.61 -6.31 -5.49
N GLY A 43 10.13 -7.54 -5.52
CA GLY A 43 11.28 -7.95 -4.72
C GLY A 43 12.52 -7.11 -5.04
N VAL A 44 12.84 -6.95 -6.32
CA VAL A 44 13.95 -6.09 -6.78
C VAL A 44 13.75 -4.64 -6.31
N ARG A 45 12.54 -4.08 -6.50
CA ARG A 45 12.22 -2.72 -6.04
C ARG A 45 12.48 -2.55 -4.54
N MET A 46 12.09 -3.52 -3.71
CA MET A 46 12.33 -3.45 -2.26
C MET A 46 13.82 -3.43 -1.91
N ILE A 47 14.65 -4.18 -2.64
CA ILE A 47 16.10 -4.17 -2.43
C ILE A 47 16.69 -2.81 -2.84
N LEU A 48 16.30 -2.29 -4.00
CA LEU A 48 16.77 -0.99 -4.48
C LEU A 48 16.38 0.17 -3.55
N VAL A 49 15.18 0.13 -2.97
CA VAL A 49 14.73 1.13 -1.98
C VAL A 49 15.55 1.01 -0.69
N LYS A 50 15.78 -0.21 -0.19
CA LYS A 50 16.59 -0.44 1.01
C LYS A 50 18.06 -0.05 0.82
N ALA A 51 18.57 -0.16 -0.41
CA ALA A 51 19.92 0.24 -0.79
C ALA A 51 19.99 1.72 -1.24
N GLU A 52 18.90 2.48 -1.10
CA GLU A 52 18.79 3.90 -1.51
C GLU A 52 19.18 4.17 -2.97
N ALA A 53 19.17 3.14 -3.82
CA ALA A 53 19.56 3.21 -5.23
C ALA A 53 18.37 3.43 -6.17
N TYR A 54 17.13 3.29 -5.68
CA TYR A 54 15.92 3.35 -6.50
C TYR A 54 15.60 4.78 -6.97
N VAL A 55 15.56 5.00 -8.28
CA VAL A 55 15.12 6.25 -8.89
C VAL A 55 13.60 6.27 -8.92
N LYS A 56 13.00 7.18 -8.16
CA LYS A 56 11.54 7.29 -8.08
C LYS A 56 10.97 7.78 -9.40
N ALA A 57 9.97 7.07 -9.92
CA ALA A 57 9.26 7.52 -11.11
C ALA A 57 8.60 8.88 -10.84
N VAL A 58 8.82 9.84 -11.73
CA VAL A 58 8.09 11.11 -11.72
C VAL A 58 6.78 10.83 -12.43
N ALA A 59 5.70 10.69 -11.66
CA ALA A 59 4.39 10.78 -12.25
C ALA A 59 4.25 12.22 -12.76
N VAL A 60 4.07 12.40 -14.07
CA VAL A 60 3.58 13.67 -14.60
C VAL A 60 2.28 13.95 -13.85
N PRO A 61 2.17 15.06 -13.09
CA PRO A 61 0.95 15.37 -12.38
C PRO A 61 -0.13 15.63 -13.42
N THR A 62 -0.94 14.63 -13.74
CA THR A 62 -2.24 14.88 -14.33
C THR A 62 -2.99 15.70 -13.30
N THR A 63 -3.33 16.93 -13.64
CA THR A 63 -4.11 17.86 -12.83
C THR A 63 -5.46 17.24 -12.45
N LYS A 64 -5.48 16.46 -11.38
CA LYS A 64 -6.66 16.22 -10.56
C LYS A 64 -6.27 16.68 -9.15
N ALA A 65 -7.01 17.69 -8.72
CA ALA A 65 -6.87 18.33 -7.42
C ALA A 65 -6.74 17.31 -6.29
N GLY A 66 -5.86 17.63 -5.34
CA GLY A 66 -5.96 17.19 -3.95
C GLY A 66 -6.31 15.72 -3.72
N ALA A 67 -5.41 14.81 -4.04
CA ALA A 67 -5.28 13.60 -3.26
C ALA A 67 -3.88 13.65 -2.67
N GLU A 68 -3.79 14.28 -1.50
CA GLU A 68 -2.74 14.01 -0.53
C GLU A 68 -2.43 12.53 -0.62
N LYS A 69 -1.16 12.22 -0.90
CA LYS A 69 -0.65 10.87 -0.98
C LYS A 69 -1.13 10.18 0.28
N ALA A 70 -2.22 9.43 0.16
CA ALA A 70 -2.59 8.42 1.12
C ALA A 70 -1.40 7.48 1.09
N THR A 71 -0.43 7.76 1.98
CA THR A 71 0.13 6.71 2.79
C THR A 71 -1.01 5.75 2.97
N THR A 72 -0.88 4.55 2.43
CA THR A 72 -1.76 3.48 2.84
C THR A 72 -1.38 3.27 4.30
N THR A 73 -1.80 4.19 5.17
CA THR A 73 -1.71 4.13 6.61
C THR A 73 -2.35 2.80 6.83
N ARG A 74 -1.52 1.82 7.17
CA ARG A 74 -1.93 0.43 7.23
C ARG A 74 -3.06 0.43 8.23
N VAL A 75 -4.30 0.43 7.75
CA VAL A 75 -5.43 0.76 8.60
C VAL A 75 -5.50 -0.35 9.62
N SER A 76 -5.25 -0.02 10.88
CA SER A 76 -5.16 -1.05 11.89
C SER A 76 -6.55 -1.64 12.08
N LYS A 77 -6.62 -2.95 12.30
CA LYS A 77 -7.91 -3.62 12.54
C LYS A 77 -8.62 -2.98 13.75
N ALA A 78 -7.85 -2.62 14.77
CA ALA A 78 -8.37 -1.96 15.97
C ALA A 78 -9.03 -0.60 15.63
N ASP A 79 -8.35 0.27 14.89
CA ASP A 79 -8.92 1.58 14.51
C ASP A 79 -10.16 1.41 13.62
N SER A 80 -10.13 0.43 12.72
CA SER A 80 -11.25 0.13 11.83
C SER A 80 -12.48 -0.35 12.60
N ILE A 81 -12.27 -1.18 13.63
CA ILE A 81 -13.33 -1.68 14.51
C ILE A 81 -13.88 -0.55 15.38
N ALA A 82 -13.02 0.27 15.98
CA ALA A 82 -13.44 1.41 16.80
C ALA A 82 -14.34 2.38 16.02
N ASN A 83 -13.98 2.65 14.76
CA ASN A 83 -14.80 3.51 13.88
C ASN A 83 -16.17 2.90 13.57
N LEU A 84 -16.25 1.58 13.34
CA LEU A 84 -17.51 0.89 13.11
C LEU A 84 -18.40 0.92 14.36
N VAL A 85 -17.82 0.65 15.54
CA VAL A 85 -18.51 0.72 16.83
C VAL A 85 -19.07 2.12 17.07
N SER A 86 -18.29 3.17 16.82
CA SER A 86 -18.77 4.55 16.94
C SER A 86 -19.94 4.82 15.99
N ALA A 87 -19.84 4.42 14.72
CA ALA A 87 -20.91 4.63 13.75
C ALA A 87 -22.21 3.89 14.11
N ILE A 88 -22.11 2.70 14.70
CA ILE A 88 -23.29 1.96 15.18
C ILE A 88 -23.92 2.65 16.40
N ASN A 89 -23.10 3.14 17.34
CA ASN A 89 -23.60 3.90 18.50
C ASN A 89 -24.26 5.22 18.10
N ASP A 90 -23.72 5.93 17.10
CA ASP A 90 -24.31 7.18 16.58
C ASP A 90 -25.71 6.96 16.01
N LEU A 91 -25.98 5.76 15.49
CA LEU A 91 -27.31 5.32 15.03
C LEU A 91 -28.22 4.82 16.18
N GLY A 92 -27.76 4.92 17.44
CA GLY A 92 -28.50 4.49 18.62
C GLY A 92 -28.65 2.98 18.77
N GLN A 93 -27.82 2.19 18.07
CA GLN A 93 -27.82 0.73 18.14
C GLN A 93 -26.70 0.24 19.05
N GLU A 94 -26.92 -0.92 19.70
CA GLU A 94 -25.89 -1.57 20.52
C GLU A 94 -24.99 -2.46 19.64
N PRO A 95 -23.67 -2.18 19.57
CA PRO A 95 -22.76 -2.95 18.72
C PRO A 95 -22.48 -4.35 19.28
N ASP A 96 -22.72 -5.39 18.48
CA ASP A 96 -22.34 -6.77 18.80
C ASP A 96 -20.83 -6.97 18.61
N MET A 97 -20.10 -6.91 19.72
CA MET A 97 -18.65 -7.07 19.72
C MET A 97 -18.19 -8.47 19.30
N GLU A 98 -18.98 -9.52 19.51
CA GLU A 98 -18.62 -10.88 19.08
C GLU A 98 -18.61 -11.00 17.56
N VAL A 99 -19.54 -10.31 16.89
CA VAL A 99 -19.60 -10.23 15.42
C VAL A 99 -18.53 -9.27 14.89
N ILE A 100 -18.39 -8.10 15.48
CA ILE A 100 -17.47 -7.05 15.02
C ILE A 100 -16.01 -7.51 15.11
N ASP A 101 -15.64 -8.23 16.17
CA ASP A 101 -14.26 -8.75 16.34
C ASP A 101 -13.87 -9.79 15.29
N LYS A 102 -14.85 -10.47 14.67
CA LYS A 102 -14.61 -11.42 13.56
C LYS A 102 -14.29 -10.71 12.25
N LEU A 103 -14.56 -9.40 12.13
CA LEU A 103 -14.27 -8.64 10.92
C LEU A 103 -12.77 -8.34 10.74
N THR A 104 -12.32 -8.29 9.50
CA THR A 104 -11.04 -7.69 9.13
C THR A 104 -11.17 -6.17 9.08
N GLY A 105 -10.06 -5.43 9.23
CA GLY A 105 -10.11 -3.97 9.16
C GLY A 105 -10.75 -3.43 7.87
N LYS A 106 -10.52 -4.09 6.73
CA LYS A 106 -11.16 -3.73 5.46
C LYS A 106 -12.67 -3.94 5.46
N GLN A 107 -13.16 -5.03 6.07
CA GLN A 107 -14.61 -5.27 6.18
C GLN A 107 -15.26 -4.24 7.10
N ALA A 108 -14.63 -3.92 8.24
CA ALA A 108 -15.16 -2.90 9.16
C ALA A 108 -15.26 -1.52 8.49
N ILE A 109 -14.24 -1.12 7.71
CA ILE A 109 -14.26 0.13 6.92
C ILE A 109 -15.40 0.13 5.88
N TYR A 110 -15.61 -0.99 5.17
CA TYR A 110 -16.68 -1.11 4.18
C TYR A 110 -18.05 -0.86 4.82
N PHE A 111 -18.36 -1.52 5.94
CA PHE A 111 -19.63 -1.32 6.64
C PHE A 111 -19.76 0.08 7.23
N THR A 112 -18.70 0.61 7.83
CA THR A 112 -18.69 1.99 8.35
C THR A 112 -19.03 2.99 7.24
N THR A 113 -18.46 2.83 6.05
CA THR A 113 -18.71 3.71 4.90
C THR A 113 -20.17 3.66 4.48
N ILE A 114 -20.78 2.47 4.41
CA ILE A 114 -22.20 2.31 4.08
C ILE A 114 -23.08 2.96 5.15
N LEU A 115 -22.82 2.70 6.43
CA LEU A 115 -23.60 3.26 7.55
C LEU A 115 -23.61 4.79 7.51
N ARG A 116 -22.43 5.41 7.36
CA ARG A 116 -22.30 6.87 7.24
C ARG A 116 -22.96 7.43 5.98
N SER A 117 -22.95 6.67 4.88
CA SER A 117 -23.63 7.08 3.64
C SER A 117 -25.15 7.08 3.80
N VAL A 118 -25.70 6.13 4.56
CA VAL A 118 -27.14 6.06 4.86
C VAL A 118 -27.55 7.16 5.84
N GLU A 119 -26.72 7.45 6.85
CA GLU A 119 -26.91 8.57 7.79
C GLU A 119 -27.09 9.91 7.05
N GLN A 120 -26.23 10.20 6.07
CA GLN A 120 -26.28 11.44 5.28
C GLN A 120 -27.50 11.57 4.34
N GLN A 121 -28.26 10.50 4.12
CA GLN A 121 -29.48 10.52 3.31
C GLN A 121 -30.76 10.68 4.16
N GLY A 122 -30.64 10.60 5.48
CA GLY A 122 -31.76 10.72 6.43
C GLY A 122 -31.98 12.12 7.01
N GLU A 123 -31.14 13.09 6.64
CA GLU A 123 -31.24 14.52 6.99
C GLU A 123 -31.66 15.35 5.77
#